data_AF-A0AAX2KJK4-F1
#
_entry.id   AF-A0AAX2KJK4-F1
#
_cell.length_a   1.000
_cell.length_b   1.000
_cell.length_c   1.000
_cell.angle_alpha   90.00
_cell.angle_beta   90.00
_cell.angle_gamma   90.00
#
_symmetry.space_group_name_H-M   'P 1'
#
loop_
_entity.id
_entity.type
_entity.pdbx_description
1 polymer ?
#
loop_
_entity_poly.entity_id
_entity_poly.type
_entity_poly.pdbx_seq_one_letter_code
_entity_poly.pdbx_strand_id
1 'polypeptide(L)' 'MKKAIAASIDRLRTRVLDVIGDFKGYTHVMVIGGGAPLVADAIREQVNIRDDRFFVADDPQLALVHGLKAIG' A
#
# COMPACT_ATOMS: atom_id res chain seq x y z
N MET A 1 0.51 -21.90 -13.11
CA MET A 1 0.67 -21.30 -11.75
C MET A 1 1.07 -19.82 -11.80
N LYS A 2 2.22 -19.44 -12.38
CA LYS A 2 2.67 -18.02 -12.44
C LYS A 2 1.64 -17.04 -13.02
N LYS A 3 0.93 -17.42 -14.09
CA LYS A 3 -0.13 -16.59 -14.70
C LYS A 3 -1.32 -16.33 -13.76
N ALA A 4 -1.71 -17.30 -12.93
CA ALA A 4 -2.86 -17.17 -12.03
C ALA A 4 -2.55 -16.24 -10.84
N ILE A 5 -1.30 -16.30 -10.34
CA ILE A 5 -0.82 -15.39 -9.28
C ILE A 5 -0.77 -13.97 -9.83
N ALA A 6 -0.15 -13.74 -10.99
CA ALA A 6 -0.08 -12.42 -11.62
C ALA A 6 -1.47 -11.81 -11.83
N ALA A 7 -2.39 -12.56 -12.44
CA ALA A 7 -3.77 -12.10 -12.63
C ALA A 7 -4.52 -11.80 -11.32
N SER A 8 -4.15 -12.44 -10.21
CA SER A 8 -4.75 -12.16 -8.90
C SER A 8 -4.15 -10.92 -8.24
N ILE A 9 -2.83 -10.71 -8.39
CA ILE A 9 -2.16 -9.48 -7.98
C ILE A 9 -2.70 -8.28 -8.77
N ASP A 10 -2.89 -8.42 -10.07
CA ASP A 10 -3.44 -7.35 -10.91
C ASP A 10 -4.87 -6.98 -10.48
N ARG A 11 -5.72 -7.97 -10.20
CA ARG A 11 -7.07 -7.71 -9.64
C ARG A 11 -7.02 -6.99 -8.29
N LEU A 12 -6.07 -7.36 -7.42
CA LEU A 12 -5.87 -6.67 -6.15
C LEU A 12 -5.43 -5.22 -6.38
N ARG A 13 -4.47 -4.99 -7.29
CA ARG A 13 -4.01 -3.65 -7.66
C ARG A 13 -5.16 -2.81 -8.18
N THR A 14 -5.91 -3.27 -9.19
CA THR A 14 -7.06 -2.54 -9.74
C THR A 14 -8.04 -2.14 -8.64
N ARG A 15 -8.45 -3.08 -7.79
CA ARG A 15 -9.39 -2.79 -6.70
C ARG A 15 -8.86 -1.74 -5.72
N VAL A 16 -7.57 -1.80 -5.39
CA VAL A 16 -6.96 -0.78 -4.52
C VAL A 16 -6.98 0.56 -5.22
N LEU A 17 -6.48 0.65 -6.46
CA LEU A 17 -6.40 1.88 -7.24
C LEU A 17 -7.77 2.56 -7.44
N ASP A 18 -8.82 1.77 -7.69
CA ASP A 18 -10.19 2.27 -7.80
C ASP A 18 -10.62 2.95 -6.50
N VAL A 19 -10.42 2.29 -5.35
CA VAL A 19 -10.84 2.81 -4.04
C VAL A 19 -10.05 4.06 -3.64
N ILE A 20 -8.71 4.08 -3.79
CA ILE A 20 -7.93 5.29 -3.47
C ILE A 20 -8.24 6.46 -4.42
N GLY A 21 -8.75 6.17 -5.62
CA GLY A 21 -9.27 7.17 -6.56
C GLY A 21 -10.37 8.05 -5.96
N ASP A 22 -11.14 7.52 -5.00
CA ASP A 22 -12.24 8.24 -4.35
C ASP A 22 -11.78 9.18 -3.22
N PHE A 23 -10.57 8.99 -2.68
CA PHE A 23 -10.04 9.83 -1.60
C PHE A 23 -9.32 11.06 -2.17
N LYS A 24 -9.50 12.21 -1.50
CA LYS A 24 -8.87 13.49 -1.89
C LYS A 24 -8.33 14.22 -0.66
N GLY A 25 -7.36 15.11 -0.88
CA GLY A 25 -6.83 16.00 0.15
C GLY A 25 -5.87 15.37 1.16
N TYR A 26 -5.53 14.08 1.02
CA TYR A 26 -4.48 13.47 1.83
C TYR A 26 -3.11 14.04 1.45
N THR A 27 -2.25 14.21 2.46
CA THR A 27 -0.92 14.81 2.29
C THR A 27 0.22 13.80 2.35
N HIS A 28 -0.06 12.61 2.91
CA HIS A 28 0.88 11.50 3.10
C HIS A 28 0.16 10.18 2.83
N VAL A 29 0.91 9.17 2.39
CA VAL A 29 0.43 7.81 2.16
C VAL A 29 1.34 6.84 2.91
N MET A 30 0.75 5.85 3.57
CA MET A 30 1.48 4.77 4.23
C MET A 30 0.86 3.43 3.84
N VAL A 31 1.67 2.51 3.31
CA VAL A 31 1.25 1.16 2.89
C VAL A 31 1.80 0.15 3.89
N ILE A 32 0.90 -0.58 4.55
CA ILE A 32 1.22 -1.61 5.55
C ILE A 32 0.44 -2.91 5.28
N GLY A 33 0.65 -3.91 6.13
CA GLY A 33 0.06 -5.24 6.03
C GLY A 33 0.85 -6.16 5.09
N GLY A 34 0.67 -7.48 5.23
CA GLY A 34 1.43 -8.47 4.46
C GLY A 34 1.27 -8.37 2.93
N GLY A 35 0.19 -7.73 2.46
CA GLY A 35 -0.05 -7.46 1.04
C GLY A 35 0.65 -6.22 0.49
N ALA A 36 1.30 -5.39 1.32
CA ALA A 36 1.91 -4.13 0.89
C ALA A 36 2.89 -4.28 -0.29
N PRO A 37 3.81 -5.27 -0.32
CA PRO A 37 4.74 -5.42 -1.44
C PRO A 37 4.06 -5.72 -2.79
N LEU A 38 2.79 -6.15 -2.78
CA LEU A 38 2.06 -6.47 -4.00
C LEU A 38 1.47 -5.23 -4.68
N VAL A 39 1.24 -4.15 -3.92
CA VAL A 39 0.46 -2.98 -4.36
C VAL A 39 1.19 -1.65 -4.21
N ALA A 40 2.25 -1.56 -3.40
CA ALA A 40 2.89 -0.29 -3.06
C ALA A 40 3.37 0.50 -4.29
N ASP A 41 4.02 -0.15 -5.25
CA ASP A 41 4.52 0.52 -6.45
C ASP A 41 3.38 1.07 -7.31
N ALA A 42 2.33 0.29 -7.52
CA ALA A 42 1.15 0.73 -8.27
C ALA A 42 0.44 1.92 -7.59
N ILE A 43 0.33 1.89 -6.25
CA ILE A 43 -0.22 3.01 -5.49
C ILE A 43 0.67 4.25 -5.66
N ARG A 44 2.00 4.10 -5.56
CA ARG A 44 2.97 5.20 -5.71
C ARG A 44 2.86 5.87 -7.07
N GLU A 45 2.72 5.10 -8.14
CA GLU A 45 2.57 5.62 -9.51
C GLU A 45 1.25 6.39 -9.71
N GLN A 46 0.18 6.00 -9.02
CA GLN A 46 -1.15 6.59 -9.17
C GLN A 46 -1.33 7.88 -8.35
N VAL A 47 -0.68 7.99 -7.19
CA VAL A 47 -0.86 9.12 -6.27
C VAL A 47 0.11 10.26 -6.58
N ASN A 48 -0.37 11.51 -6.55
CA ASN A 48 0.49 12.69 -6.68
C ASN A 48 1.06 13.10 -5.31
N ILE A 49 1.89 12.25 -4.73
CA ILE A 49 2.54 12.44 -3.42
C ILE A 49 4.04 12.34 -3.60
N ARG A 50 4.79 13.27 -2.99
CA ARG A 50 6.25 13.26 -3.03
C ARG A 50 6.81 12.03 -2.30
N ASP A 51 7.99 11.58 -2.70
CA ASP A 51 8.64 10.39 -2.11
C ASP A 51 8.86 10.52 -0.60
N ASP A 52 9.16 11.72 -0.10
CA ASP A 52 9.33 12.00 1.34
C ASP A 52 8.02 11.94 2.13
N ARG A 53 6.89 11.68 1.47
CA ARG A 53 5.55 11.55 2.06
C ARG A 53 4.87 10.23 1.70
N PHE A 54 5.56 9.34 1.01
CA PHE A 54 5.08 8.00 0.66
C PHE A 54 5.89 6.96 1.42
N PHE A 55 5.24 6.31 2.39
CA PHE A 55 5.90 5.34 3.27
C PHE A 55 5.44 3.92 2.95
N VAL A 56 6.39 3.01 2.86
CA VAL A 56 6.15 1.57 2.96
C VAL A 56 6.91 1.12 4.18
N ALA A 57 6.25 0.44 5.12
CA ALA A 57 6.93 -0.01 6.34
C ALA A 57 8.00 -1.06 6.02
N ASP A 58 9.10 -1.09 6.79
CA ASP A 58 10.21 -2.04 6.58
C ASP A 58 9.77 -3.49 6.78
N ASP A 59 8.92 -3.73 7.79
CA ASP A 59 8.17 -4.98 7.97
C ASP A 59 6.67 -4.67 7.89
N PRO A 60 6.08 -4.66 6.69
CA PRO A 60 4.69 -4.28 6.52
C PRO A 60 3.72 -5.12 7.34
N GLN A 61 3.99 -6.42 7.51
CA GLN A 61 3.08 -7.31 8.23
C GLN A 61 3.08 -7.02 9.74
N LEU A 62 4.22 -6.60 10.30
CA LEU A 62 4.34 -6.24 11.71
C LEU A 62 4.12 -4.76 12.01
N ALA A 63 4.01 -3.90 10.98
CA ALA A 63 3.88 -2.44 11.15
C ALA A 63 2.78 -2.04 12.15
N LEU A 64 1.62 -2.71 12.12
CA LEU A 64 0.54 -2.44 13.06
C LEU A 64 0.92 -2.77 14.51
N VAL A 65 1.45 -3.96 14.77
CA VAL A 65 1.80 -4.37 16.14
C VAL A 65 2.99 -3.59 16.68
N HIS A 66 3.94 -3.20 15.82
CA HIS A 66 5.02 -2.28 16.19
C HIS A 66 4.49 -0.91 16.59
N GLY A 67 3.54 -0.36 15.82
CA GLY A 67 2.88 0.90 16.16
C GLY A 67 2.15 0.82 17.51
N LEU A 68 1.39 -0.26 17.75
CA LEU A 68 0.70 -0.49 19.03
C LEU A 68 1.69 -0.60 20.20
N LYS A 69 2.79 -1.34 20.02
CA LYS A 69 3.84 -1.49 21.03
C LYS A 69 4.57 -0.18 21.34
N ALA A 70 4.71 0.72 20.36
CA ALA A 70 5.36 2.01 20.57
C ALA A 70 4.47 3.03 21.31
N ILE A 71 3.15 2.82 21.28
CA ILE A 71 2.16 3.70 21.94
C ILE A 71 1.95 3.30 23.41
N GLY A 72 1.94 2.00 23.71
CA GLY A 72 1.74 1.44 25.06
C GLY A 72 3.03 1.12 25.80
#